data_AF-A0A0E2E4T6-F1
#
_entry.id   AF-A0A0E2E4T6-F1
#
_cell.length_a   1.000
_cell.length_b   1.000
_cell.length_c   1.000
_cell.angle_alpha   90.00
_cell.angle_beta   90.00
_cell.angle_gamma   90.00
#
_symmetry.space_group_name_H-M   'P 1'
#
loop_
_entity.id
_entity.type
_entity.pdbx_description
1 polymer ?
#
loop_
_entity_poly.entity_id
_entity_poly.type
_entity_poly.pdbx_seq_one_letter_code
_entity_poly.pdbx_strand_id
1 'polypeptide(L)'
;GCSSLTSISLPAGITKINYGTFEDCSSLESISLTEGITEIGSNAFYNCSGLNSVIFADKKGWTVYDWDNNKIADISETDLEDPANAATLLKTTYSEDKYWKKN
;
A
#
# COMPACT_ATOMS: atom_id res chain seq x y z
N GLY A 1 3.96 12.77 -6.55
CA GLY A 1 4.68 11.49 -6.64
C GLY A 1 5.94 11.53 -7.47
N CYS A 2 6.75 10.46 -7.37
CA CYS A 2 7.98 10.23 -8.15
C CYS A 2 7.64 9.53 -9.48
N SER A 3 7.31 10.31 -10.50
CA SER A 3 6.84 9.80 -11.80
C SER A 3 7.88 9.08 -12.66
N SER A 4 9.13 8.95 -12.22
CA SER A 4 10.17 8.18 -12.94
C SER A 4 10.65 6.95 -12.15
N LEU A 5 10.10 6.72 -10.96
CA LEU A 5 10.47 5.58 -10.13
C LEU A 5 9.80 4.33 -10.68
N THR A 6 10.56 3.43 -11.29
CA THR A 6 10.03 2.18 -11.89
C THR A 6 10.10 0.98 -10.96
N SER A 7 11.09 0.99 -10.06
CA SER A 7 11.33 -0.07 -9.07
C SER A 7 11.90 0.54 -7.80
N ILE A 8 11.61 -0.10 -6.67
CA ILE A 8 12.18 0.25 -5.38
C ILE A 8 12.52 -1.01 -4.59
N SER A 9 13.69 -0.99 -3.95
CA SER A 9 14.06 -1.96 -2.94
C SER A 9 13.98 -1.29 -1.58
N LEU A 10 13.10 -1.81 -0.72
CA LEU A 10 12.95 -1.31 0.64
C LEU A 10 14.12 -1.84 1.50
N PRO A 11 14.75 -1.00 2.34
CA PRO A 11 15.80 -1.45 3.24
C PRO A 11 15.23 -2.39 4.32
N ALA A 12 16.07 -3.29 4.80
CA ALA A 12 15.72 -4.19 5.89
C ALA A 12 15.42 -3.40 7.18
N GLY A 13 14.43 -3.87 7.95
CA GLY A 13 14.06 -3.28 9.24
C GLY A 13 12.97 -2.19 9.18
N ILE A 14 12.40 -1.89 8.00
CA ILE A 14 11.17 -1.12 7.92
C ILE A 14 10.01 -1.97 8.42
N THR A 15 9.20 -1.41 9.32
CA THR A 15 7.97 -2.05 9.82
C THR A 15 6.69 -1.38 9.32
N LYS A 16 6.81 -0.12 8.85
CA LYS A 16 5.70 0.73 8.45
C LYS A 16 6.00 1.53 7.20
N ILE A 17 5.05 1.55 6.27
CA ILE A 17 4.98 2.51 5.17
C ILE A 17 4.03 3.62 5.61
N ASN A 18 4.45 4.87 5.57
CA ASN A 18 3.63 5.98 6.05
C ASN A 18 2.58 6.44 5.03
N TYR A 19 1.63 7.24 5.51
CA TYR A 19 0.63 7.92 4.67
C TYR A 19 1.27 8.56 3.44
N GLY A 20 0.73 8.29 2.26
CA GLY A 20 1.15 8.93 1.00
C GLY A 20 2.59 8.66 0.52
N THR A 21 3.33 7.72 1.11
CA THR A 21 4.78 7.54 0.82
C THR A 21 5.12 7.40 -0.67
N PHE A 22 4.30 6.66 -1.43
CA PHE A 22 4.45 6.47 -2.88
C PHE A 22 3.29 7.07 -3.68
N GLU A 23 2.53 8.00 -3.09
CA GLU A 23 1.40 8.65 -3.77
C GLU A 23 1.84 9.26 -5.12
N ASP A 24 1.03 9.04 -6.16
CA ASP A 24 1.26 9.43 -7.56
C ASP A 24 2.58 8.91 -8.19
N CYS A 25 3.14 7.79 -7.71
CA CYS A 25 4.26 7.14 -8.40
C CYS A 25 3.75 6.36 -9.62
N SER A 26 3.35 7.08 -10.67
CA SER A 26 2.68 6.52 -11.87
C SER A 26 3.51 5.55 -12.69
N SER A 27 4.84 5.63 -12.63
CA SER A 27 5.75 4.71 -13.32
C SER A 27 6.18 3.51 -12.47
N LEU A 28 5.78 3.43 -11.21
CA LEU A 28 6.13 2.29 -10.35
C LEU A 28 5.35 1.07 -10.82
N GLU A 29 6.03 0.09 -11.41
CA GLU A 29 5.37 -1.07 -12.01
C GLU A 29 5.13 -2.20 -11.00
N SER A 30 6.10 -2.39 -10.11
CA SER A 30 6.04 -3.40 -9.07
C SER A 30 6.83 -3.00 -7.84
N ILE A 31 6.43 -3.56 -6.70
CA ILE A 31 7.14 -3.41 -5.43
C ILE A 31 7.10 -4.72 -4.66
N SER A 32 8.21 -5.03 -3.99
CA SER A 32 8.31 -6.14 -3.05
C SER A 32 8.37 -5.59 -1.63
N LEU A 33 7.41 -5.97 -0.81
CA LEU A 33 7.34 -5.64 0.60
C LEU A 33 8.04 -6.74 1.39
N THR A 34 9.20 -6.40 1.97
CA THR A 34 10.08 -7.32 2.68
C THR A 34 9.50 -7.76 4.01
N GLU A 35 10.04 -8.85 4.56
CA GLU A 35 9.69 -9.30 5.91
C GLU A 35 9.86 -8.17 6.94
N GLY A 36 8.88 -8.05 7.84
CA GLY A 36 8.85 -7.05 8.91
C GLY A 36 7.91 -5.88 8.67
N ILE A 37 7.56 -5.57 7.42
CA ILE A 37 6.53 -4.57 7.12
C ILE A 37 5.17 -5.19 7.40
N THR A 38 4.41 -4.59 8.30
CA THR A 38 3.03 -5.02 8.63
C THR A 38 2.06 -3.85 8.65
N GLU A 39 2.55 -2.61 8.63
CA GLU A 39 1.72 -1.42 8.66
C GLU A 39 1.84 -0.63 7.36
N ILE A 40 0.70 -0.22 6.80
CA ILE A 40 0.64 0.66 5.63
C ILE A 40 -0.24 1.86 5.97
N GLY A 41 0.23 3.06 5.68
CA GLY A 41 -0.55 4.28 5.80
C GLY A 41 -1.55 4.39 4.66
N SER A 42 -2.67 5.05 4.91
CA SER A 42 -3.66 5.33 3.88
C SER A 42 -3.01 6.13 2.75
N ASN A 43 -3.51 5.91 1.54
CA ASN A 43 -3.00 6.52 0.32
C ASN A 43 -1.51 6.26 0.03
N ALA A 44 -0.83 5.35 0.73
CA ALA A 44 0.59 5.08 0.49
C ALA A 44 0.93 4.75 -0.97
N PHE A 45 0.00 4.13 -1.72
CA PHE A 45 0.15 3.83 -3.15
C PHE A 45 -0.98 4.45 -4.00
N TYR A 46 -1.63 5.49 -3.49
CA TYR A 46 -2.72 6.14 -4.20
C TYR A 46 -2.23 6.69 -5.55
N ASN A 47 -3.05 6.51 -6.58
CA ASN A 47 -2.78 6.96 -7.94
C ASN A 47 -1.43 6.47 -8.54
N CYS A 48 -0.89 5.36 -8.05
CA CYS A 48 0.20 4.64 -8.71
C CYS A 48 -0.33 3.86 -9.92
N SER A 49 -0.68 4.56 -11.00
CA SER A 49 -1.37 3.97 -12.16
C SER A 49 -0.60 2.82 -12.83
N GLY A 50 0.73 2.86 -12.83
CA GLY A 50 1.60 1.79 -13.34
C GLY A 50 1.71 0.57 -12.43
N LEU A 51 1.29 0.65 -11.16
CA LEU A 51 1.54 -0.40 -10.18
C LEU A 51 0.64 -1.60 -10.46
N ASN A 52 1.20 -2.63 -11.06
CA ASN A 52 0.46 -3.81 -11.52
C ASN A 52 0.72 -5.05 -10.65
N SER A 53 1.74 -5.02 -9.80
CA SER A 53 2.10 -6.17 -8.97
C SER A 53 2.71 -5.72 -7.65
N VAL A 54 2.15 -6.21 -6.54
CA VAL A 54 2.73 -6.04 -5.20
C VAL A 54 2.98 -7.42 -4.61
N ILE A 55 4.22 -7.69 -4.25
CA ILE A 55 4.62 -8.96 -3.66
C ILE A 55 4.82 -8.77 -2.16
N PHE A 56 4.12 -9.56 -1.37
CA PHE A 56 4.18 -9.55 0.09
C PHE A 56 5.02 -10.75 0.55
N ALA A 57 6.11 -10.49 1.28
CA ALA A 57 6.94 -11.57 1.83
C ALA A 57 6.20 -12.36 2.93
N ASP A 58 5.52 -11.64 3.82
CA ASP A 58 4.54 -12.20 4.75
C ASP A 58 3.15 -11.68 4.37
N LYS A 59 2.12 -12.51 4.45
CA LYS A 59 0.73 -12.16 4.13
C LYS A 59 -0.12 -11.92 5.37
N LYS A 60 0.46 -12.03 6.56
CA LYS A 60 -0.27 -11.98 7.84
C LYS A 60 -0.07 -10.64 8.55
N GLY A 61 -1.09 -10.24 9.32
CA GLY A 61 -0.98 -9.13 10.26
C GLY A 61 -0.86 -7.75 9.61
N TRP A 62 -1.28 -7.60 8.35
CA TRP A 62 -1.26 -6.32 7.66
C TRP A 62 -2.40 -5.42 8.13
N THR A 63 -2.06 -4.23 8.59
CA THR A 63 -3.02 -3.23 9.07
C THR A 63 -2.80 -1.90 8.37
N VAL A 64 -3.91 -1.24 8.05
CA VAL A 64 -3.93 0.07 7.42
C VAL A 64 -4.29 1.15 8.42
N TYR A 65 -3.53 2.24 8.40
CA TYR A 65 -3.66 3.37 9.33
C TYR A 65 -3.93 4.68 8.59
N ASP A 66 -4.66 5.60 9.20
CA ASP A 66 -4.79 6.97 8.69
C ASP A 66 -3.55 7.84 9.01
N TRP A 67 -3.58 9.11 8.61
CA TRP A 67 -2.52 10.08 8.87
C TRP A 67 -2.35 10.43 10.35
N ASP A 68 -3.37 10.16 11.18
CA ASP A 68 -3.38 10.32 12.63
C ASP A 68 -2.95 9.04 13.38
N ASN A 69 -2.53 8.00 12.65
CA ASN A 69 -2.19 6.66 13.17
C ASN A 69 -3.38 5.90 13.80
N ASN A 70 -4.61 6.22 13.43
CA ASN A 70 -5.75 5.39 13.78
C ASN A 70 -5.87 4.23 12.79
N LYS A 71 -6.13 3.05 13.32
CA LYS A 71 -6.38 1.86 12.51
C LYS A 71 -7.67 2.03 11.70
N ILE A 72 -7.58 1.86 10.39
CA ILE A 72 -8.71 1.91 9.46
C ILE A 72 -9.25 0.50 9.17
N ALA A 73 -8.35 -0.44 8.85
CA ALA A 73 -8.74 -1.79 8.45
C ALA A 73 -7.57 -2.77 8.61
N ASP A 74 -7.88 -4.06 8.64
CA ASP A 74 -6.91 -5.14 8.41
C ASP A 74 -7.02 -5.60 6.95
N ILE A 75 -5.88 -5.98 6.36
CA ILE A 75 -5.84 -6.63 5.05
C ILE A 75 -5.84 -8.13 5.28
N SER A 76 -6.76 -8.84 4.63
CA SER A 76 -6.86 -10.29 4.80
C SER A 76 -5.77 -11.01 4.01
N GLU A 77 -5.33 -12.18 4.48
CA GLU A 77 -4.31 -12.98 3.77
C GLU A 77 -4.75 -13.30 2.33
N THR A 78 -6.06 -13.47 2.11
CA THR A 78 -6.67 -13.74 0.80
C THR A 78 -6.56 -12.57 -0.17
N ASP A 79 -6.57 -11.33 0.31
CA ASP A 79 -6.37 -10.15 -0.53
C ASP A 79 -4.92 -10.05 -1.06
N LEU A 80 -3.99 -10.74 -0.39
CA LEU A 80 -2.56 -10.74 -0.67
C LEU A 80 -2.12 -11.99 -1.45
N GLU A 81 -3.05 -12.87 -1.85
CA GLU A 81 -2.73 -14.06 -2.63
C GLU A 81 -2.31 -13.74 -4.06
N ASP A 82 -2.99 -12.79 -4.70
CA ASP A 82 -2.73 -12.36 -6.07
C ASP A 82 -2.05 -10.98 -6.08
N PRO A 83 -0.82 -10.87 -6.62
CA PRO A 83 -0.07 -9.61 -6.64
C PRO A 83 -0.77 -8.45 -7.38
N ALA A 84 -1.58 -8.74 -8.39
CA ALA A 84 -2.31 -7.73 -9.17
C ALA A 84 -3.58 -7.26 -8.44
N ASN A 85 -4.26 -8.17 -7.74
CA ASN A 85 -5.37 -7.78 -6.85
C ASN A 85 -4.86 -6.95 -5.69
N ALA A 86 -3.75 -7.35 -5.07
CA ALA A 86 -3.15 -6.59 -3.98
C ALA A 86 -2.68 -5.20 -4.45
N ALA A 87 -2.09 -5.10 -5.65
CA ALA A 87 -1.80 -3.82 -6.28
C ALA A 87 -3.06 -2.96 -6.46
N THR A 88 -4.15 -3.58 -6.93
CA THR A 88 -5.43 -2.89 -7.12
C THR A 88 -6.00 -2.39 -5.80
N LEU A 89 -5.96 -3.21 -4.74
CA LEU A 89 -6.37 -2.84 -3.40
C LEU A 89 -5.61 -1.60 -2.91
N LEU A 90 -4.27 -1.64 -2.97
CA LEU A 90 -3.40 -0.57 -2.48
C LEU A 90 -3.50 0.72 -3.32
N LYS A 91 -3.77 0.61 -4.62
CA LYS A 91 -4.00 1.76 -5.51
C LYS A 91 -5.32 2.48 -5.26
N THR A 92 -6.37 1.70 -4.98
CA THR A 92 -7.74 2.20 -5.17
C THR A 92 -8.40 2.74 -3.92
N THR A 93 -8.03 2.33 -2.70
CA THR A 93 -8.64 3.00 -1.54
C THR A 93 -7.92 2.80 -0.23
N TYR A 94 -7.48 3.91 0.35
CA TYR A 94 -7.84 4.34 1.72
C TYR A 94 -8.03 5.87 1.78
N SER A 95 -8.47 6.48 0.67
CA SER A 95 -8.79 7.90 0.62
C SER A 95 -10.00 8.17 1.52
N GLU A 96 -9.94 9.25 2.30
CA GLU A 96 -10.99 9.73 3.19
C GLU A 96 -12.38 9.72 2.52
N ASP A 97 -12.42 9.86 1.18
CA ASP A 97 -13.61 9.84 0.32
C ASP A 97 -14.49 8.58 0.38
N LYS A 98 -13.95 7.42 0.79
CA LYS A 98 -14.79 6.20 0.97
C LYS A 98 -15.36 6.09 2.38
N TYR A 99 -14.82 6.82 3.36
CA TYR A 99 -15.24 6.76 4.77
C TYR A 99 -16.01 8.01 5.23
N TRP A 100 -15.95 9.16 4.51
CA TRP A 100 -16.88 10.28 4.74
C TRP A 100 -18.20 10.19 3.95
N LYS A 101 -18.38 9.19 3.07
CA LYS A 101 -19.72 8.82 2.57
C LYS A 101 -20.43 7.88 3.56
N LYS A 102 -20.64 8.37 4.78
CA LYS A 102 -21.71 7.89 5.65
C LYS A 102 -22.71 9.04 5.83
N ASN A 103 -23.50 9.27 4.79
CA ASN A 103 -24.81 9.92 4.85
C ASN A 103 -25.79 8.99 4.12
#